data_AF-A0A6C0CNQ8-F1
#
_entry.id   AF-A0A6C0CNQ8-F1
#
_cell.length_a   1.000
_cell.length_b   1.000
_cell.length_c   1.000
_cell.angle_alpha   90.00
_cell.angle_beta   90.00
_cell.angle_gamma   90.00
#
_symmetry.space_group_name_H-M   'P 1'
#
loop_
_entity.id
_entity.type
_entity.pdbx_description
1 polymer ?
#
loop_
_entity_poly.entity_id
_entity_poly.type
_entity_poly.pdbx_seq_one_letter_code
_entity_poly.pdbx_strand_id
1 'polypeptide(L)'
;MFQYLKSAQGSTLDKAYPQIHVPNDGYQTNNQYNKFPPLTTDGRNIHASWQPGAEINNNIIRENNIQSNWQYRKFMTTNANDLRQKMFQDALNDVGYKSRNESIPETSSMEYKGLSDLKANYLTREELQSKMVVPSLTKEQLLQQIPS
;
A
#
# COMPACT_ATOMS: atom_id res chain seq x y z
N MET A 1 1.12 -41.45 -40.18
CA MET A 1 0.28 -40.34 -40.69
C MET A 1 0.58 -39.13 -39.81
N PHE A 2 1.42 -38.20 -40.27
CA PHE A 2 1.84 -37.04 -39.48
C PHE A 2 0.78 -35.93 -39.60
N GLN A 3 0.20 -35.52 -38.47
CA GLN A 3 -0.66 -34.34 -38.40
C GLN A 3 0.20 -33.09 -38.38
N TYR A 4 0.03 -32.24 -39.40
CA TYR A 4 0.64 -30.92 -39.44
C TYR A 4 -0.11 -29.97 -38.48
N LEU A 5 0.62 -29.32 -37.58
CA LEU A 5 0.09 -28.24 -36.74
C LEU A 5 -0.30 -27.05 -37.63
N LYS A 6 -1.52 -26.53 -37.46
CA LYS A 6 -1.96 -25.29 -38.13
C LYS A 6 -1.00 -24.16 -37.76
N SER A 7 -0.40 -23.50 -38.75
CA SER A 7 0.43 -22.32 -38.53
C SER A 7 -0.42 -21.23 -37.87
N ALA A 8 -0.08 -20.82 -36.66
CA ALA A 8 -0.62 -19.60 -36.08
C ALA A 8 -0.12 -18.43 -36.93
N GLN A 9 -1.03 -17.79 -37.67
CA GLN A 9 -0.72 -16.55 -38.38
C GLN A 9 -0.38 -15.49 -37.34
N GLY A 10 0.83 -14.93 -37.41
CA GLY A 10 1.25 -13.84 -36.52
C GLY A 10 0.39 -12.60 -36.77
N SER A 11 -0.11 -11.98 -35.71
CA SER A 11 -0.74 -10.66 -35.81
C SER A 11 0.33 -9.59 -36.07
N THR A 12 -0.04 -8.56 -36.82
CA THR A 12 0.78 -7.35 -36.98
C THR A 12 0.97 -6.69 -35.61
N LEU A 13 2.13 -6.10 -35.36
CA LEU A 13 2.48 -5.47 -34.07
C LEU A 13 1.39 -4.52 -33.55
N ASP A 14 0.76 -3.77 -34.46
CA ASP A 14 -0.32 -2.82 -34.14
C ASP A 14 -1.60 -3.48 -33.55
N LYS A 15 -1.80 -4.76 -33.83
CA LYS A 15 -2.94 -5.57 -33.35
C LYS A 15 -2.54 -6.51 -32.21
N ALA A 16 -1.25 -6.61 -31.90
CA ALA A 16 -0.76 -7.45 -30.81
C ALA A 16 -1.12 -6.86 -29.43
N TYR A 17 -1.35 -5.55 -29.36
CA TYR A 17 -1.71 -4.84 -28.13
C TYR A 17 -3.02 -4.07 -28.30
N PRO A 18 -3.85 -3.97 -27.24
CA PRO A 18 -5.05 -3.15 -27.27
C PRO A 18 -4.68 -1.68 -27.49
N GLN A 19 -5.39 -1.01 -28.40
CA GLN A 19 -5.21 0.42 -28.66
C GLN A 19 -5.80 1.20 -27.48
N ILE A 20 -4.93 1.74 -26.62
CA ILE A 20 -5.33 2.52 -25.45
C ILE A 20 -5.48 3.98 -25.90
N HIS A 21 -6.70 4.52 -25.88
CA HIS A 21 -6.90 5.94 -26.09
C HIS A 21 -6.41 6.70 -24.87
N VAL A 22 -5.30 7.43 -25.02
CA VAL A 22 -4.74 8.25 -23.95
C VAL A 22 -5.47 9.60 -23.97
N PRO A 23 -6.20 9.99 -22.91
CA PRO A 23 -6.86 11.28 -22.87
C PRO A 23 -5.81 12.40 -22.98
N ASN A 24 -6.01 13.29 -23.96
CA ASN A 24 -5.12 14.43 -24.24
C ASN A 24 -5.45 15.68 -23.40
N ASP A 25 -6.52 15.60 -22.60
CA ASP A 25 -7.08 16.75 -21.90
C ASP A 25 -6.46 16.86 -20.51
N GLY A 26 -5.62 17.88 -20.32
CA GLY A 26 -5.18 18.33 -18.99
C GLY A 26 -3.67 18.44 -18.74
N TYR A 27 -2.81 18.01 -19.67
CA TYR A 27 -1.38 17.78 -19.38
C TYR A 27 -0.41 18.51 -20.32
N GLN A 28 -0.78 19.71 -20.77
CA GLN A 28 0.01 20.51 -21.70
C GLN A 28 1.02 21.46 -21.03
N THR A 29 1.15 21.45 -19.70
CA THR A 29 2.13 22.31 -19.03
C THR A 29 3.41 21.53 -18.75
N ASN A 30 4.49 21.91 -19.45
CA ASN A 30 5.87 21.51 -19.15
C ASN A 30 6.24 20.01 -19.35
N ASN A 31 5.53 19.26 -20.19
CA ASN A 31 5.93 17.91 -20.59
C ASN A 31 6.70 17.97 -21.93
N GLN A 32 7.95 17.46 -21.95
CA GLN A 32 8.76 17.38 -23.17
C GLN A 32 8.16 16.41 -24.21
N TYR A 33 7.35 15.44 -23.77
CA TYR A 33 6.80 14.38 -24.62
C TYR A 33 5.26 14.48 -24.71
N ASN A 34 4.74 15.20 -25.71
CA ASN A 34 3.28 15.41 -25.89
C ASN A 34 2.42 14.15 -26.00
N LYS A 35 2.98 13.01 -26.43
CA LYS A 35 2.24 11.73 -26.61
C LYS A 35 2.36 10.78 -25.41
N PHE A 36 3.06 11.22 -24.36
CA PHE A 36 3.30 10.41 -23.17
C PHE A 36 2.77 11.16 -21.95
N PRO A 37 2.27 10.46 -20.93
CA PRO A 37 1.89 11.10 -19.68
C PRO A 37 3.11 11.81 -19.08
N PRO A 38 2.92 12.93 -18.36
CA PRO A 38 4.00 13.54 -17.60
C PRO A 38 4.66 12.50 -16.68
N LEU A 39 6.00 12.45 -16.72
CA LEU A 39 6.81 11.55 -15.89
C LEU A 39 7.55 12.34 -14.82
N THR A 40 7.66 11.78 -13.61
CA THR A 40 8.56 12.27 -12.57
C THR A 40 10.02 11.99 -12.92
N THR A 41 10.96 12.61 -12.20
CA THR A 41 12.41 12.38 -12.37
C THR A 41 12.85 10.94 -12.15
N ASP A 42 12.08 10.14 -11.39
CA ASP A 42 12.31 8.72 -11.18
C ASP A 42 11.50 7.81 -12.13
N GLY A 43 10.86 8.38 -13.16
CA GLY A 43 10.14 7.65 -14.20
C GLY A 43 8.75 7.14 -13.81
N ARG A 44 8.22 7.56 -12.67
CA ARG A 44 6.82 7.28 -12.28
C ARG A 44 5.86 8.19 -13.03
N ASN A 45 4.64 7.69 -13.21
CA ASN A 45 3.55 8.45 -13.79
C ASN A 45 3.03 9.48 -12.77
N ILE A 46 2.85 10.76 -13.18
CA ILE A 46 2.35 11.83 -12.31
C ILE A 46 0.82 11.74 -12.10
N HIS A 47 0.11 10.91 -12.87
CA HIS A 47 -1.32 10.69 -12.68
C HIS A 47 -1.59 9.92 -11.38
N ALA A 48 -1.76 10.63 -10.27
CA ALA A 48 -2.43 10.09 -9.10
C ALA A 48 -3.87 9.75 -9.51
N SER A 49 -4.29 8.52 -9.27
CA SER A 49 -5.67 8.09 -9.49
C SER A 49 -6.63 8.63 -8.42
N TRP A 50 -6.07 9.34 -7.44
CA TRP A 50 -6.76 9.93 -6.29
C TRP A 50 -8.02 10.68 -6.71
N GLN A 51 -9.17 10.17 -6.24
CA GLN A 51 -10.45 10.84 -6.27
C GLN A 51 -10.87 11.15 -4.83
N PRO A 52 -11.49 12.30 -4.55
CA PRO A 52 -11.99 12.60 -3.22
C PRO A 52 -13.03 11.54 -2.79
N GLY A 53 -12.94 11.10 -1.53
CA GLY A 53 -13.80 10.02 -1.01
C GLY A 53 -15.31 10.31 -1.11
N ALA A 54 -15.70 11.59 -1.12
CA ALA A 54 -17.07 12.00 -1.35
C ALA A 54 -17.58 11.63 -2.75
N GLU A 55 -16.76 11.80 -3.79
CA GLU A 55 -17.13 11.44 -5.16
C GLU A 55 -17.17 9.93 -5.35
N ILE A 56 -16.23 9.20 -4.73
CA ILE A 56 -16.26 7.72 -4.71
C ILE A 56 -17.56 7.23 -4.06
N ASN A 57 -17.96 7.83 -2.94
CA ASN A 57 -19.21 7.49 -2.27
C ASN A 57 -20.45 7.81 -3.15
N ASN A 58 -20.48 8.99 -3.77
CA ASN A 58 -21.55 9.37 -4.70
C ASN A 58 -21.65 8.40 -5.88
N ASN A 59 -20.51 7.93 -6.40
CA ASN A 59 -20.46 6.92 -7.46
C ASN A 59 -21.01 5.58 -6.97
N ILE A 60 -20.60 5.10 -5.79
CA ILE A 60 -21.12 3.86 -5.19
C ILE A 60 -22.65 3.92 -5.05
N ILE A 61 -23.18 5.05 -4.59
CA ILE A 61 -24.61 5.28 -4.42
C ILE A 61 -25.33 5.23 -5.78
N ARG A 62 -24.80 5.93 -6.79
CA ARG A 62 -25.37 5.99 -8.15
C ARG A 62 -25.30 4.64 -8.87
N GLU A 63 -24.14 3.99 -8.86
CA GLU A 63 -23.90 2.73 -9.58
C GLU A 63 -24.72 1.57 -9.02
N ASN A 64 -24.91 1.53 -7.69
CA ASN A 64 -25.62 0.45 -7.00
C ASN A 64 -27.08 0.80 -6.68
N ASN A 65 -27.57 1.95 -7.18
CA ASN A 65 -28.94 2.45 -6.95
C ASN A 65 -29.35 2.41 -5.47
N ILE A 66 -28.44 2.85 -4.58
CA ILE A 66 -28.67 2.82 -3.13
C ILE A 66 -29.58 3.99 -2.75
N GLN A 67 -30.74 3.68 -2.18
CA GLN A 67 -31.75 4.70 -1.82
C GLN A 67 -31.84 4.94 -0.31
N SER A 68 -31.44 3.96 0.51
CA SER A 68 -31.54 4.06 1.97
C SER A 68 -30.23 3.78 2.70
N ASN A 69 -30.11 4.33 3.91
CA ASN A 69 -28.93 4.13 4.75
C ASN A 69 -28.70 2.65 5.09
N TRP A 70 -29.77 1.87 5.27
CA TRP A 70 -29.66 0.44 5.52
C TRP A 70 -29.07 -0.31 4.31
N GLN A 71 -29.52 0.02 3.09
CA GLN A 71 -28.97 -0.56 1.87
C GLN A 71 -27.49 -0.25 1.72
N TYR A 72 -27.09 1.00 2.03
CA TYR A 72 -25.69 1.41 2.03
C TYR A 72 -24.84 0.57 2.98
N ARG A 73 -25.28 0.41 4.24
CA ARG A 73 -24.57 -0.40 5.23
C ARG A 73 -24.47 -1.86 4.81
N LYS A 74 -25.57 -2.43 4.28
CA LYS A 74 -25.59 -3.80 3.75
C LYS A 74 -24.63 -3.96 2.58
N PHE A 75 -24.58 -3.01 1.65
CA PHE A 75 -23.65 -3.03 0.53
C PHE A 75 -22.20 -3.02 1.02
N MET A 76 -21.87 -2.12 1.95
CA MET A 76 -20.52 -2.01 2.50
C MET A 76 -20.08 -3.25 3.27
N THR A 77 -20.97 -3.92 4.00
CA THR A 77 -20.61 -5.14 4.73
C THR A 77 -20.51 -6.36 3.81
N THR A 78 -21.40 -6.48 2.83
CA THR A 78 -21.40 -7.62 1.89
C THR A 78 -20.23 -7.57 0.91
N ASN A 79 -19.85 -6.38 0.43
CA ASN A 79 -18.77 -6.19 -0.55
C ASN A 79 -17.46 -5.71 0.10
N ALA A 80 -17.33 -5.82 1.43
CA ALA A 80 -16.19 -5.27 2.19
C ALA A 80 -14.83 -5.78 1.70
N ASN A 81 -14.75 -7.06 1.33
CA ASN A 81 -13.51 -7.67 0.86
C ASN A 81 -13.09 -7.12 -0.50
N ASP A 82 -14.02 -7.01 -1.43
CA ASP A 82 -13.77 -6.54 -2.80
C ASP A 82 -13.40 -5.05 -2.80
N LEU A 83 -14.10 -4.25 -1.99
CA LEU A 83 -13.78 -2.83 -1.79
C LEU A 83 -12.36 -2.66 -1.24
N ARG A 84 -12.00 -3.45 -0.23
CA ARG A 84 -10.64 -3.42 0.36
C ARG A 84 -9.59 -3.77 -0.69
N GLN A 85 -9.84 -4.80 -1.51
CA GLN A 85 -8.91 -5.19 -2.56
C GLN A 85 -8.78 -4.11 -3.63
N LYS A 86 -9.89 -3.48 -4.04
CA LYS A 86 -9.88 -2.36 -4.99
C LYS A 86 -9.11 -1.16 -4.43
N MET A 87 -9.41 -0.73 -3.20
CA MET A 87 -8.70 0.36 -2.53
C MET A 87 -7.20 0.07 -2.39
N PHE A 88 -6.84 -1.19 -2.11
CA PHE A 88 -5.45 -1.60 -2.09
C PHE A 88 -4.79 -1.45 -3.45
N GLN A 89 -5.42 -1.89 -4.54
CA GLN A 89 -4.90 -1.71 -5.90
C GLN A 89 -4.79 -0.23 -6.30
N ASP A 90 -5.76 0.59 -5.94
CA ASP A 90 -5.72 2.04 -6.20
C ASP A 90 -4.55 2.70 -5.46
N ALA A 91 -4.34 2.35 -4.18
CA ALA A 91 -3.19 2.81 -3.40
C ALA A 91 -1.85 2.32 -3.99
N LEU A 92 -1.80 1.07 -4.45
CA LEU A 92 -0.65 0.49 -5.14
C LEU A 92 -0.32 1.23 -6.44
N ASN A 93 -1.33 1.59 -7.22
CA ASN A 93 -1.16 2.38 -8.44
C ASN A 93 -0.62 3.79 -8.13
N ASP A 94 -1.11 4.43 -7.06
CA ASP A 94 -0.64 5.75 -6.63
C ASP A 94 0.84 5.73 -6.18
N VAL A 95 1.32 4.64 -5.56
CA VAL A 95 2.73 4.49 -5.19
C VAL A 95 3.61 3.90 -6.31
N GLY A 96 3.02 3.56 -7.47
CA GLY A 96 3.72 2.94 -8.59
C GLY A 96 4.11 1.46 -8.38
N TYR A 97 3.45 0.78 -7.44
CA TYR A 97 3.73 -0.61 -7.08
C TYR A 97 2.68 -1.56 -7.64
N LYS A 98 2.79 -1.91 -8.92
CA LYS A 98 1.91 -2.91 -9.55
C LYS A 98 2.53 -4.29 -9.40
N SER A 99 2.09 -5.07 -8.41
CA SER A 99 2.36 -6.52 -8.22
C SER A 99 3.72 -7.02 -8.74
N ARG A 100 4.66 -7.27 -7.82
CA ARG A 100 5.89 -7.99 -8.17
C ARG A 100 5.54 -9.46 -8.47
N ASN A 101 6.05 -9.99 -9.56
CA ASN A 101 6.03 -11.41 -9.95
C ASN A 101 6.93 -12.30 -9.06
N GLU A 102 7.24 -11.83 -7.87
CA GLU A 102 7.97 -12.57 -6.85
C GLU A 102 6.95 -13.47 -6.13
N SER A 103 7.25 -14.76 -5.99
CA SER A 103 6.49 -15.62 -5.07
C SER A 103 6.64 -15.05 -3.67
N ILE A 104 5.61 -14.38 -3.17
CA ILE A 104 5.54 -13.98 -1.76
C ILE A 104 5.65 -15.29 -0.98
N PRO A 105 6.72 -15.51 -0.19
CA PRO A 105 6.76 -16.71 0.65
C PRO A 105 5.54 -16.67 1.55
N GLU A 106 4.70 -17.71 1.55
CA GLU A 106 3.50 -17.83 2.40
C GLU A 106 3.81 -17.82 3.91
N THR A 107 5.06 -17.58 4.30
CA THR A 107 5.52 -17.44 5.67
C THR A 107 5.95 -16.01 5.94
N SER A 108 5.01 -15.08 5.89
CA SER A 108 5.10 -13.91 6.77
C SER A 108 3.84 -13.83 7.62
N SER A 109 3.62 -14.84 8.46
CA SER A 109 3.35 -14.44 9.84
C SER A 109 4.43 -13.42 10.17
N MET A 110 4.05 -12.18 10.43
CA MET A 110 4.97 -11.17 10.95
C MET A 110 5.44 -11.64 12.34
N GLU A 111 6.25 -12.70 12.40
CA GLU A 111 7.19 -12.91 13.49
C GLU A 111 8.23 -11.81 13.31
N TYR A 112 7.91 -10.64 13.85
CA TYR A 112 8.88 -9.59 14.14
C TYR A 112 9.95 -10.20 15.06
N LYS A 113 11.02 -10.74 14.48
CA LYS A 113 12.21 -11.24 15.20
C LYS A 113 13.07 -10.10 15.77
N GLY A 114 12.60 -8.86 15.70
CA GLY A 114 13.24 -7.69 16.28
C GLY A 114 12.29 -6.93 17.20
N LEU A 115 12.85 -6.29 18.23
CA LEU A 115 12.13 -5.29 19.01
C LEU A 115 11.65 -4.19 18.04
N SER A 116 10.35 -3.89 18.04
CA SER A 116 9.86 -2.74 17.27
C SER A 116 10.55 -1.46 17.73
N ASP A 117 10.74 -0.53 16.82
CA ASP A 117 11.24 0.83 17.08
C ASP A 117 10.50 1.51 18.26
N LEU A 118 9.21 1.26 18.37
CA LEU A 118 8.39 1.74 19.47
C LEU A 118 8.69 1.02 20.78
N LYS A 119 8.85 -0.31 20.76
CA LYS A 119 9.18 -1.12 21.94
C LYS A 119 10.59 -0.81 22.46
N ALA A 120 11.55 -0.59 21.56
CA ALA A 120 12.90 -0.17 21.92
C ALA A 120 12.88 1.17 22.67
N ASN A 121 12.18 2.18 22.12
CA ASN A 121 12.04 3.49 22.78
C ASN A 121 11.35 3.41 24.15
N TYR A 122 10.39 2.51 24.32
CA TYR A 122 9.71 2.32 25.60
C TYR A 122 10.65 1.70 26.64
N LEU A 123 11.32 0.61 26.30
CA LEU A 123 12.26 -0.09 27.19
C LEU A 123 13.41 0.84 27.61
N THR A 124 13.98 1.60 26.68
CA THR A 124 15.04 2.58 27.00
C THR A 124 14.54 3.67 27.94
N ARG A 125 13.29 4.14 27.79
CA ARG A 125 12.70 5.13 28.72
C ARG A 125 12.50 4.55 30.12
N GLU A 126 12.03 3.30 30.23
CA GLU A 126 11.85 2.62 31.51
C GLU A 126 13.18 2.42 32.24
N GLU A 127 14.22 1.97 31.52
CA GLU A 127 15.59 1.85 32.03
C GLU A 127 16.20 3.20 32.45
N LEU A 128 15.83 4.29 31.78
CA LEU A 128 16.31 5.63 32.10
C LEU A 128 15.55 6.21 33.31
N GLN A 129 14.25 5.94 33.41
CA GLN A 129 13.42 6.30 34.56
C GLN A 129 13.83 5.55 35.83
N SER A 130 14.19 4.26 35.72
CA SER A 130 14.66 3.49 36.88
C SER A 130 15.97 4.04 37.44
N LYS A 131 16.81 4.68 36.62
CA LYS A 131 18.03 5.39 37.04
C LYS A 131 17.79 6.78 37.63
N MET A 132 16.63 7.39 37.40
CA MET A 132 16.28 8.69 38.00
C MET A 132 15.94 8.57 39.48
N VAL A 133 15.60 7.37 39.95
CA VAL A 133 15.44 7.09 41.38
C VAL A 133 16.79 6.72 41.95
N VAL A 134 17.43 7.67 42.64
CA VAL A 134 18.64 7.38 43.40
C VAL A 134 18.26 6.45 44.55
N PRO A 135 18.88 5.27 44.70
CA PRO A 135 18.62 4.43 45.87
C PRO A 135 19.06 5.20 47.11
N SER A 136 18.11 5.57 47.97
CA SER A 136 18.41 6.14 49.29
C SER A 136 18.90 5.02 50.20
N LEU A 137 20.17 4.67 50.06
CA LEU A 137 20.83 3.72 50.94
C LEU A 137 21.04 4.38 52.31
N THR A 138 20.50 3.78 53.36
CA THR A 138 20.93 4.16 54.72
C THR A 138 22.36 3.66 54.93
N LYS A 139 23.14 4.37 55.76
CA LYS A 139 24.56 4.07 56.01
C LYS A 139 24.82 2.60 56.34
N GLU A 140 23.88 1.96 57.02
CA GLU A 140 23.95 0.54 57.43
C GLU A 140 23.84 -0.43 56.25
N GLN A 141 22.98 -0.13 55.27
CA GLN A 141 22.81 -0.94 54.06
C GLN A 141 24.02 -0.85 53.14
N LEU A 142 24.69 0.31 53.12
CA LEU A 142 25.93 0.51 52.37
C LEU A 142 27.09 -0.33 52.93
N LEU A 143 27.15 -0.46 54.26
CA LEU A 143 28.18 -1.22 54.96
C LEU A 143 28.01 -2.74 54.78
N GLN A 144 26.81 -3.24 54.48
CA GLN A 144 26.54 -4.66 54.20
C GLN A 144 26.89 -5.09 52.76
N GLN A 145 26.93 -4.16 51.81
CA GLN A 145 27.22 -4.45 50.39
C GLN A 145 28.72 -4.50 50.07
N ILE A 146 29.59 -4.17 51.02
CA ILE A 146 31.04 -4.30 50.88
C ILE A 146 31.42 -5.73 51.32
N PRO A 147 31.78 -6.65 50.39
CA PRO A 147 32.38 -7.91 50.81
C PRO A 147 33.74 -7.64 51.46
N SER A 148 33.99 -8.31 52.60
CA SER A 148 35.27 -8.31 53.32
C SER A 148 36.41 -8.87 52.49
#